data_AF-A0AAV3UNS5-F1
#
_entry.id   AF-A0AAV3UNS5-F1
#
_cell.length_a   1.000
_cell.length_b   1.000
_cell.length_c   1.000
_cell.angle_alpha   90.00
_cell.angle_beta   90.00
_cell.angle_gamma   90.00
#
_symmetry.space_group_name_H-M   'P 1'
#
loop_
_entity.id
_entity.type
_entity.pdbx_description
1 polymer ?
#
loop_
_entity_poly.entity_id
_entity_poly.type
_entity_poly.pdbx_seq_one_letter_code
_entity_poly.pdbx_strand_id
1 'polypeptide(L)'
;MARQSVLVPGAWLGGWCWKYLTPLLRDKGHDVYTPTLTGLGEREHLMRSEIDLETHITDIVNVLEYNEFTDVVLLGHSYAGLVVTGVAERVPERLAHVVYLDALVPIDDESVSASEFYPPDEWDAMEAAAKDHAGGWPFPDNHPGWVGISDVDTRWIREKAVPHPLNTFKQPVNVGNPVAAALPTSYILCTQNGMDDSILDTIRQLCDQREWELRELDTGHWPMVSMPRKLAHQLLEVL
;
A
#
# COMPACT_ATOMS: atom_id res chain seq x y z
N MET A 1 10.20 1.20 -22.02
CA MET A 1 10.89 2.52 -21.92
C MET A 1 11.09 2.79 -20.44
N ALA A 2 12.03 3.65 -20.04
CA ALA A 2 12.13 4.06 -18.65
C ALA A 2 10.80 4.68 -18.19
N ARG A 3 10.28 4.25 -17.04
CA ARG A 3 9.08 4.84 -16.41
C ARG A 3 9.43 5.38 -15.03
N GLN A 4 8.71 6.42 -14.64
CA GLN A 4 8.72 6.93 -13.26
C GLN A 4 7.73 6.11 -12.43
N SER A 5 8.18 5.65 -11.27
CA SER A 5 7.36 4.86 -10.35
C SER A 5 7.38 5.45 -8.96
N VAL A 6 6.21 5.55 -8.34
CA VAL A 6 6.06 5.95 -6.93
C VAL A 6 5.53 4.75 -6.15
N LEU A 7 6.32 4.25 -5.21
CA LEU A 7 5.99 3.07 -4.40
C LEU A 7 5.59 3.51 -2.99
N VAL A 8 4.32 3.35 -2.64
CA VAL A 8 3.73 3.82 -1.39
C VAL A 8 3.67 2.66 -0.38
N PRO A 9 4.38 2.77 0.76
CA PRO A 9 4.43 1.71 1.77
C PRO A 9 3.10 1.56 2.52
N GLY A 10 2.79 0.33 2.94
CA GLY A 10 1.62 0.04 3.77
C GLY A 10 1.74 0.50 5.23
N ALA A 11 0.80 0.02 6.05
CA ALA A 11 0.74 0.38 7.47
C ALA A 11 2.07 0.09 8.19
N TRP A 12 2.40 0.89 9.21
CA TRP A 12 3.64 0.84 10.03
C TRP A 12 4.98 1.07 9.30
N LEU A 13 5.00 0.95 7.97
CA LEU A 13 6.20 0.99 7.15
C LEU A 13 6.51 2.41 6.68
N GLY A 14 7.77 2.63 6.30
CA GLY A 14 8.20 3.80 5.54
C GLY A 14 8.80 3.40 4.19
N GLY A 15 9.24 4.37 3.40
CA GLY A 15 9.84 4.14 2.09
C GLY A 15 11.06 3.21 2.11
N TRP A 16 11.69 3.06 3.28
CA TRP A 16 12.76 2.09 3.53
C TRP A 16 12.37 0.63 3.25
N CYS A 17 11.09 0.26 3.27
CA CYS A 17 10.66 -1.13 3.03
C CYS A 17 10.97 -1.60 1.60
N TRP A 18 11.09 -0.65 0.67
CA TRP A 18 11.42 -0.90 -0.74
C TRP A 18 12.91 -1.10 -1.01
N LYS A 19 13.76 -1.06 0.02
CA LYS A 19 15.24 -1.11 -0.08
C LYS A 19 15.75 -2.22 -1.01
N TYR A 20 15.15 -3.40 -0.98
CA TYR A 20 15.61 -4.54 -1.79
C TYR A 20 15.02 -4.54 -3.21
N LEU A 21 13.89 -3.87 -3.43
CA LEU A 21 13.19 -3.79 -4.71
C LEU A 21 13.74 -2.66 -5.59
N THR A 22 13.94 -1.47 -5.02
CA THR A 22 14.34 -0.26 -5.75
C THR A 22 15.58 -0.45 -6.64
N PRO A 23 16.69 -1.10 -6.20
CA PRO A 23 17.86 -1.29 -7.05
C PRO A 23 17.57 -2.18 -8.26
N LEU A 24 16.65 -3.14 -8.15
CA LEU A 24 16.32 -4.08 -9.23
C LEU A 24 15.55 -3.40 -10.36
N LEU A 25 14.66 -2.46 -10.02
CA LEU A 25 13.92 -1.66 -11.00
C LEU A 25 14.83 -0.60 -11.64
N ARG A 26 15.69 0.06 -10.85
CA ARG A 26 16.67 1.03 -11.35
C ARG A 26 17.71 0.41 -12.29
N ASP A 27 18.14 -0.84 -12.05
CA ASP A 27 19.02 -1.59 -12.95
C ASP A 27 18.41 -1.78 -14.35
N LYS A 28 17.08 -1.74 -14.47
CA LYS A 28 16.35 -1.78 -15.75
C LYS A 28 16.07 -0.40 -16.34
N GLY A 29 16.60 0.66 -15.72
CA GLY A 29 16.48 2.04 -16.19
C GLY A 29 15.20 2.75 -15.75
N HIS A 30 14.44 2.21 -14.79
CA HIS A 30 13.29 2.91 -14.22
C HIS A 30 13.72 3.88 -13.11
N ASP A 31 13.05 5.03 -13.04
CA ASP A 31 13.19 5.98 -11.95
C ASP A 31 12.18 5.63 -10.86
N VAL A 32 12.67 5.38 -9.65
CA VAL A 32 11.84 4.87 -8.55
C VAL A 32 11.92 5.80 -7.36
N TYR A 33 10.75 6.28 -6.92
CA TYR A 33 10.53 7.11 -5.75
C TYR A 33 9.78 6.31 -4.69
N THR A 34 10.24 6.42 -3.46
CA THR A 34 9.73 5.64 -2.32
C THR A 34 9.42 6.59 -1.17
N PRO A 35 8.39 7.45 -1.31
CA PRO A 35 8.07 8.42 -0.28
C PRO A 35 7.63 7.72 1.01
N THR A 36 7.97 8.34 2.13
CA THR A 36 7.45 7.94 3.44
C THR A 36 6.27 8.84 3.79
N LEU A 37 5.18 8.19 4.17
CA LEU A 37 3.94 8.81 4.61
C LEU A 37 4.12 9.52 5.99
N THR A 38 3.41 10.63 6.22
CA THR A 38 3.52 11.44 7.44
C THR A 38 3.22 10.64 8.70
N GLY A 39 4.09 10.72 9.71
CA GLY A 39 3.96 9.95 10.96
C GLY A 39 4.56 8.55 10.90
N LEU A 40 5.12 8.12 9.76
CA LEU A 40 5.73 6.80 9.60
C LEU A 40 7.23 6.87 9.30
N GLY A 41 7.96 5.77 9.50
CA GLY A 41 9.39 5.65 9.18
C GLY A 41 10.23 6.80 9.75
N GLU A 42 11.08 7.41 8.92
CA GLU A 42 11.90 8.57 9.32
C GLU A 42 11.09 9.83 9.66
N ARG A 43 9.78 9.82 9.39
CA ARG A 43 8.80 10.87 9.73
C ARG A 43 8.00 10.54 10.98
N GLU A 44 8.37 9.54 11.77
CA GLU A 44 7.69 9.17 13.03
C GLU A 44 7.59 10.32 14.02
N HIS A 45 8.54 11.26 13.99
CA HIS A 45 8.53 12.46 14.83
C HIS A 45 7.37 13.42 14.54
N LEU A 46 6.64 13.22 13.42
CA LEU A 46 5.43 13.97 13.07
C LEU A 46 4.15 13.29 13.56
N MET A 47 4.26 12.11 14.18
CA MET A 47 3.13 11.30 14.62
C MET A 47 2.23 12.07 15.58
N ARG A 48 0.93 12.09 15.26
CA ARG A 48 -0.13 12.72 16.04
C ARG A 48 -1.49 12.16 15.61
N SER A 49 -2.48 12.24 16.48
CA SER A 49 -3.80 11.65 16.24
C SER A 49 -4.56 12.29 15.08
N GLU A 50 -4.25 13.51 14.68
CA GLU A 50 -4.94 14.23 13.61
C GLU A 50 -4.56 13.74 12.21
N ILE A 51 -3.56 12.87 12.07
CA ILE A 51 -3.21 12.29 10.77
C ILE A 51 -4.33 11.35 10.33
N ASP A 52 -4.87 11.63 9.15
CA ASP A 52 -5.98 10.92 8.52
C ASP A 52 -5.62 10.45 7.09
N LEU A 53 -6.58 9.82 6.41
CA LEU A 53 -6.34 9.29 5.07
C LEU A 53 -6.03 10.41 4.07
N GLU A 54 -6.70 11.56 4.18
CA GLU A 54 -6.43 12.72 3.33
C GLU A 54 -5.03 13.30 3.53
N THR A 55 -4.49 13.25 4.74
CA THR A 55 -3.09 13.59 5.00
C THR A 55 -2.15 12.71 4.17
N HIS A 56 -2.38 11.40 4.17
CA HIS A 56 -1.57 10.45 3.41
C HIS A 56 -1.77 10.54 1.89
N ILE A 57 -3.00 10.76 1.42
CA ILE A 57 -3.27 11.03 0.00
C ILE A 57 -2.53 12.31 -0.42
N THR A 58 -2.62 13.36 0.38
CA THR A 58 -1.97 14.66 0.12
C THR A 58 -0.45 14.54 0.10
N ASP A 59 0.16 13.71 0.95
CA ASP A 59 1.61 13.44 0.90
C ASP A 59 2.02 12.96 -0.49
N ILE A 60 1.27 12.03 -1.09
CA ILE A 60 1.61 11.46 -2.40
C ILE A 60 1.24 12.40 -3.54
N VAL A 61 0.09 13.07 -3.50
CA VAL A 61 -0.27 14.12 -4.48
C VAL A 61 0.83 15.17 -4.55
N ASN A 62 1.32 15.64 -3.39
CA ASN A 62 2.42 16.61 -3.33
C ASN A 62 3.73 16.04 -3.91
N VAL A 63 4.03 14.75 -3.71
CA VAL A 63 5.20 14.12 -4.37
C VAL A 63 5.06 14.21 -5.89
N LEU A 64 3.87 13.95 -6.45
CA LEU A 64 3.65 14.05 -7.90
C LEU A 64 3.71 15.49 -8.39
N GLU A 65 3.07 16.43 -7.69
CA GLU A 65 2.99 17.83 -8.11
C GLU A 65 4.32 18.56 -8.02
N TYR A 66 5.01 18.50 -6.87
CA TYR A 66 6.23 19.29 -6.64
C TYR A 66 7.46 18.75 -7.37
N ASN A 67 7.43 17.50 -7.82
CA ASN A 67 8.45 16.95 -8.71
C ASN A 67 8.02 16.98 -10.19
N GLU A 68 6.85 17.56 -10.50
CA GLU A 68 6.29 17.67 -11.85
C GLU A 68 6.15 16.30 -12.55
N PHE A 69 5.88 15.24 -11.78
CA PHE A 69 5.73 13.90 -12.34
C PHE A 69 4.43 13.74 -13.11
N THR A 70 4.54 13.08 -14.26
CA THR A 70 3.47 12.67 -15.17
C THR A 70 3.79 11.28 -15.71
N ASP A 71 2.81 10.59 -16.28
CA ASP A 71 2.95 9.21 -16.78
C ASP A 71 3.50 8.24 -15.70
N VAL A 72 3.07 8.44 -14.45
CA VAL A 72 3.60 7.71 -13.29
C VAL A 72 2.92 6.36 -13.13
N VAL A 73 3.71 5.34 -12.81
CA VAL A 73 3.19 4.09 -12.24
C VAL A 73 3.13 4.22 -10.73
N LEU A 74 1.91 4.26 -10.19
CA LEU A 74 1.66 4.44 -8.78
C LEU A 74 1.33 3.10 -8.13
N LEU A 75 2.17 2.65 -7.21
CA LEU A 75 2.00 1.38 -6.51
C LEU A 75 1.65 1.62 -5.03
N GLY A 76 0.60 0.98 -4.54
CA GLY A 76 0.22 0.98 -3.13
C GLY A 76 0.29 -0.44 -2.55
N HIS A 77 0.98 -0.61 -1.42
CA HIS A 77 1.01 -1.87 -0.67
C HIS A 77 0.05 -1.84 0.53
N SER A 78 -0.70 -2.93 0.74
CA SER A 78 -1.55 -3.08 1.94
C SER A 78 -2.54 -1.91 2.11
N TYR A 79 -2.58 -1.28 3.28
CA TYR A 79 -3.30 -0.03 3.57
C TYR A 79 -3.15 1.04 2.47
N ALA A 80 -1.96 1.15 1.86
CA ALA A 80 -1.72 2.17 0.85
C ALA A 80 -2.51 1.97 -0.44
N GLY A 81 -3.23 0.85 -0.60
CA GLY A 81 -4.25 0.73 -1.63
C GLY A 81 -5.27 1.86 -1.58
N LEU A 82 -5.81 2.18 -0.39
CA LEU A 82 -6.75 3.30 -0.23
C LEU A 82 -6.09 4.66 -0.49
N VAL A 83 -4.81 4.79 -0.15
CA VAL A 83 -4.02 6.01 -0.44
C VAL A 83 -3.89 6.19 -1.95
N VAL A 84 -3.47 5.17 -2.70
CA VAL A 84 -3.28 5.29 -4.14
C VAL A 84 -4.59 5.39 -4.92
N THR A 85 -5.68 4.79 -4.41
CA THR A 85 -7.03 5.05 -4.91
C THR A 85 -7.38 6.54 -4.76
N GLY A 86 -7.18 7.13 -3.57
CA GLY A 86 -7.46 8.54 -3.36
C GLY A 86 -6.59 9.49 -4.19
N VAL A 87 -5.32 9.12 -4.44
CA VAL A 87 -4.45 9.85 -5.37
C VAL A 87 -4.98 9.78 -6.79
N ALA A 88 -5.36 8.59 -7.26
CA ALA A 88 -5.94 8.40 -8.58
C ALA A 88 -7.24 9.19 -8.77
N GLU A 89 -8.07 9.28 -7.74
CA GLU A 89 -9.31 10.08 -7.77
C GLU A 89 -9.03 11.60 -7.87
N ARG A 90 -7.92 12.08 -7.30
CA ARG A 90 -7.57 13.51 -7.27
C ARG A 90 -6.79 14.01 -8.48
N VAL A 91 -5.82 13.21 -8.96
CA VAL A 91 -4.89 13.61 -10.04
C VAL A 91 -4.69 12.48 -11.08
N PRO A 92 -5.77 11.88 -11.62
CA PRO A 92 -5.66 10.73 -12.53
C PRO A 92 -4.86 11.05 -13.79
N GLU A 93 -4.85 12.30 -14.24
CA GLU A 93 -4.11 12.75 -15.43
C GLU A 93 -2.59 12.64 -15.31
N ARG A 94 -2.06 12.45 -14.09
CA ARG A 94 -0.63 12.24 -13.84
C ARG A 94 -0.23 10.77 -13.87
N LEU A 95 -1.20 9.86 -13.88
CA LEU A 95 -0.97 8.43 -13.70
C LEU A 95 -1.07 7.72 -15.04
N ALA A 96 -0.05 6.91 -15.35
CA ALA A 96 -0.10 5.97 -16.46
C ALA A 96 -0.71 4.63 -16.04
N HIS A 97 -0.55 4.24 -14.77
CA HIS A 97 -0.96 2.93 -14.26
C HIS A 97 -1.08 2.93 -12.73
N VAL A 98 -2.06 2.22 -12.17
CA VAL A 98 -2.19 1.97 -10.72
C VAL A 98 -1.93 0.50 -10.40
N VAL A 99 -1.02 0.23 -9.47
CA VAL A 99 -0.68 -1.14 -9.03
C VAL A 99 -1.06 -1.33 -7.57
N TYR A 100 -1.97 -2.25 -7.31
CA TYR A 100 -2.30 -2.70 -5.97
C TYR A 100 -1.44 -3.91 -5.61
N LEU A 101 -0.58 -3.79 -4.60
CA LEU A 101 0.27 -4.89 -4.14
C LEU A 101 -0.27 -5.41 -2.80
N ASP A 102 -0.98 -6.53 -2.84
CA ASP A 102 -1.59 -7.17 -1.66
C ASP A 102 -2.30 -6.14 -0.77
N ALA A 103 -3.16 -5.33 -1.41
CA ALA A 103 -3.62 -4.04 -0.90
C ALA A 103 -5.14 -3.98 -0.70
N LEU A 104 -5.56 -3.10 0.21
CA LEU A 104 -6.97 -2.78 0.41
C LEU A 104 -7.51 -2.01 -0.80
N VAL A 105 -8.68 -2.42 -1.28
CA VAL A 105 -9.35 -1.79 -2.43
C VAL A 105 -10.86 -1.67 -2.15
N PRO A 106 -11.53 -0.62 -2.63
CA PRO A 106 -12.99 -0.58 -2.67
C PRO A 106 -13.50 -1.73 -3.56
N ILE A 107 -14.27 -2.64 -2.97
CA ILE A 107 -14.84 -3.80 -3.69
C ILE A 107 -16.01 -3.32 -4.55
N ASP A 108 -16.89 -2.51 -3.95
CA ASP A 108 -17.98 -1.84 -4.64
C ASP A 108 -17.52 -0.45 -5.12
N ASP A 109 -18.26 0.16 -6.05
CA ASP A 109 -18.05 1.56 -6.48
C ASP A 109 -18.55 2.56 -5.41
N GLU A 110 -18.38 2.19 -4.14
CA GLU A 110 -18.80 2.95 -2.97
C GLU A 110 -17.56 3.33 -2.13
N SER A 111 -17.69 4.43 -1.39
CA SER A 111 -16.61 4.87 -0.52
C SER A 111 -16.36 3.86 0.61
N VAL A 112 -15.10 3.48 0.84
CA VAL A 112 -14.74 2.47 1.85
C VAL A 112 -13.67 2.99 2.80
N SER A 113 -13.82 2.68 4.09
CA SER A 113 -12.80 2.92 5.11
C SER A 113 -12.03 1.64 5.44
N ALA A 114 -10.76 1.77 5.84
CA ALA A 114 -9.99 0.58 6.22
C ALA A 114 -10.58 -0.13 7.47
N SER A 115 -11.30 0.59 8.33
CA SER A 115 -11.97 0.02 9.50
C SER A 115 -13.01 -1.04 9.16
N GLU A 116 -13.62 -0.98 7.98
CA GLU A 116 -14.63 -1.95 7.54
C GLU A 116 -14.06 -3.35 7.26
N PHE A 117 -12.74 -3.46 7.09
CA PHE A 117 -12.06 -4.74 6.90
C PHE A 117 -11.71 -5.44 8.22
N TYR A 118 -12.04 -4.83 9.37
CA TYR A 118 -11.74 -5.38 10.69
C TYR A 118 -13.04 -5.76 11.44
N PRO A 119 -13.09 -6.94 12.08
CA PRO A 119 -14.16 -7.28 13.01
C PRO A 119 -14.26 -6.25 14.15
N PRO A 120 -15.46 -5.96 14.69
CA PRO A 120 -15.64 -4.95 15.74
C PRO A 120 -14.73 -5.16 16.97
N ASP A 121 -14.57 -6.40 17.43
CA ASP A 121 -13.72 -6.71 18.59
C ASP A 121 -12.23 -6.45 18.32
N GLU A 122 -11.78 -6.71 17.07
CA GLU A 122 -10.40 -6.39 16.66
C GLU A 122 -10.19 -4.89 16.56
N TRP A 123 -11.17 -4.17 16.01
CA TRP A 123 -11.15 -2.72 15.91
C TRP A 123 -11.08 -2.05 17.29
N ASP A 124 -11.90 -2.48 18.24
CA ASP A 124 -11.86 -1.98 19.62
C ASP A 124 -10.50 -2.21 20.29
N ALA A 125 -9.86 -3.36 20.02
CA ALA A 125 -8.51 -3.66 20.51
C ALA A 125 -7.46 -2.74 19.87
N MET A 126 -7.58 -2.43 18.58
CA MET A 126 -6.71 -1.47 17.87
C MET A 126 -6.85 -0.07 18.47
N GLU A 127 -8.08 0.40 18.73
CA GLU A 127 -8.34 1.70 19.35
C GLU A 127 -7.81 1.77 20.78
N ALA A 128 -7.93 0.68 21.55
CA ALA A 128 -7.38 0.61 22.89
C ALA A 128 -5.84 0.71 22.86
N ALA A 129 -5.18 -0.05 21.99
CA ALA A 129 -3.73 -0.03 21.84
C ALA A 129 -3.22 1.35 21.39
N ALA A 130 -3.93 2.02 20.49
CA ALA A 130 -3.49 3.31 19.95
C ALA A 130 -3.44 4.47 20.97
N LYS A 131 -4.18 4.36 22.09
CA LYS A 131 -4.21 5.40 23.13
C LYS A 131 -2.84 5.65 23.76
N ASP A 132 -2.03 4.61 23.88
CA ASP A 132 -0.70 4.68 24.51
C ASP A 132 0.40 5.16 23.54
N HIS A 133 0.04 5.42 22.27
CA HIS A 133 0.97 5.70 21.18
C HIS A 133 0.56 6.95 20.38
N ALA A 134 0.04 7.97 21.05
CA ALA A 134 -0.39 9.23 20.42
C ALA A 134 -1.42 9.03 19.28
N GLY A 135 -2.28 8.02 19.38
CA GLY A 135 -3.25 7.65 18.35
C GLY A 135 -2.70 6.70 17.28
N GLY A 136 -1.50 6.16 17.46
CA GLY A 136 -0.87 5.21 16.54
C GLY A 136 -1.13 3.76 16.92
N TRP A 137 -1.66 2.94 16.03
CA TRP A 137 -1.78 1.50 16.22
C TRP A 137 -0.40 0.83 16.16
N PRO A 138 0.10 0.23 17.26
CA PRO A 138 1.43 -0.38 17.29
C PRO A 138 1.52 -1.57 16.33
N PHE A 139 2.73 -1.85 15.85
CA PHE A 139 3.00 -3.01 15.02
C PHE A 139 2.81 -4.30 15.83
N PRO A 140 2.01 -5.28 15.37
CA PRO A 140 1.66 -6.43 16.18
C PRO A 140 2.83 -7.41 16.37
N ASP A 141 2.91 -8.02 17.56
CA ASP A 141 3.91 -9.05 17.86
C ASP A 141 3.78 -10.29 16.98
N ASN A 142 2.56 -10.63 16.55
CA ASN A 142 2.32 -11.69 15.57
C ASN A 142 1.56 -11.10 14.37
N HIS A 143 2.01 -11.41 13.16
CA HIS A 143 1.36 -10.99 11.92
C HIS A 143 1.23 -12.23 11.02
N PRO A 144 0.05 -12.54 10.48
CA PRO A 144 -0.14 -13.79 9.74
C PRO A 144 0.63 -13.77 8.40
N GLY A 145 0.89 -12.59 7.85
CA GLY A 145 1.71 -12.38 6.64
C GLY A 145 3.22 -12.65 6.76
N TRP A 146 3.73 -13.26 7.85
CA TRP A 146 5.16 -13.63 7.95
C TRP A 146 5.58 -14.82 7.08
N VAL A 147 4.66 -15.39 6.31
CA VAL A 147 4.96 -16.56 5.48
C VAL A 147 6.01 -16.22 4.41
N GLY A 148 7.08 -17.02 4.34
CA GLY A 148 8.14 -16.88 3.34
C GLY A 148 9.19 -15.80 3.64
N ILE A 149 9.10 -15.07 4.75
CA ILE A 149 10.13 -14.11 5.18
C ILE A 149 11.10 -14.76 6.20
N SER A 150 12.37 -14.37 6.15
CA SER A 150 13.38 -14.89 7.08
C SER A 150 13.25 -14.26 8.48
N ASP A 151 13.81 -14.89 9.51
CA ASP A 151 13.88 -14.32 10.86
C ASP A 151 14.68 -13.00 10.89
N VAL A 152 15.73 -12.92 10.07
CA VAL A 152 16.56 -11.72 9.94
C VAL A 152 15.76 -10.57 9.35
N ASP A 153 14.98 -10.84 8.31
CA ASP A 153 14.15 -9.83 7.65
C ASP A 153 12.93 -9.44 8.50
N THR A 154 12.33 -10.39 9.20
CA THR A 154 11.26 -10.11 10.18
C THR A 154 11.77 -9.18 11.28
N ARG A 155 12.96 -9.44 11.82
CA ARG A 155 13.60 -8.57 12.81
C ARG A 155 13.89 -7.18 12.24
N TRP A 156 14.43 -7.12 11.02
CA TRP A 156 14.73 -5.86 10.34
C TRP A 156 13.47 -5.00 10.12
N ILE A 157 12.33 -5.61 9.77
CA ILE A 157 11.04 -4.90 9.67
C ILE A 157 10.63 -4.40 11.05
N ARG A 158 10.64 -5.25 12.09
CA ARG A 158 10.22 -4.88 13.45
C ARG A 158 11.03 -3.75 14.05
N GLU A 159 12.34 -3.71 13.81
CA GLU A 159 13.22 -2.64 14.29
C GLU A 159 12.94 -1.28 13.65
N LYS A 160 12.15 -1.23 12.57
CA LYS A 160 11.87 -0.03 11.79
C LYS A 160 10.40 0.34 11.72
N ALA A 161 9.52 -0.63 11.98
CA ALA A 161 8.09 -0.41 12.04
C ALA A 161 7.77 0.52 13.22
N VAL A 162 6.88 1.48 12.98
CA VAL A 162 6.44 2.46 13.98
C VAL A 162 4.92 2.39 14.09
N PRO A 163 4.31 2.85 15.20
CA PRO A 163 2.85 2.88 15.32
C PRO A 163 2.19 3.63 14.16
N HIS A 164 1.14 3.05 13.57
CA HIS A 164 0.47 3.59 12.40
C HIS A 164 -0.70 4.52 12.79
N PRO A 165 -0.82 5.75 12.26
CA PRO A 165 -1.89 6.66 12.69
C PRO A 165 -3.30 6.08 12.44
N LEU A 166 -4.04 5.76 13.51
CA LEU A 166 -5.25 4.95 13.40
C LEU A 166 -6.44 5.69 12.75
N ASN A 167 -6.47 7.03 12.84
CA ASN A 167 -7.54 7.82 12.21
C ASN A 167 -7.53 7.71 10.68
N THR A 168 -6.41 7.29 10.09
CA THR A 168 -6.29 7.04 8.66
C THR A 168 -7.11 5.84 8.20
N PHE A 169 -7.49 4.94 9.12
CA PHE A 169 -8.33 3.79 8.83
C PHE A 169 -9.82 4.12 8.93
N LYS A 170 -10.18 5.20 9.63
CA LYS A 170 -11.58 5.60 9.88
C LYS A 170 -12.20 6.38 8.73
N GLN A 171 -11.38 7.08 7.97
CA GLN A 171 -11.85 7.93 6.89
C GLN A 171 -12.06 7.09 5.63
N PRO A 172 -13.23 7.18 4.97
CA PRO A 172 -13.43 6.48 3.73
C PRO A 172 -12.68 7.16 2.58
N VAL A 173 -12.13 6.35 1.67
CA VAL A 173 -11.71 6.84 0.36
C VAL A 173 -12.95 7.01 -0.51
N ASN A 174 -13.11 8.16 -1.14
CA ASN A 174 -14.23 8.39 -2.06
C ASN A 174 -13.83 7.97 -3.47
N VAL A 175 -14.72 7.27 -4.16
CA VAL A 175 -14.57 6.87 -5.57
C VAL A 175 -15.68 7.49 -6.40
N GLY A 176 -15.38 7.83 -7.66
CA GLY A 176 -16.38 8.39 -8.58
C GLY A 176 -15.82 9.19 -9.74
N ASN A 177 -14.50 9.37 -9.82
CA ASN A 177 -13.86 10.02 -10.95
C ASN A 177 -13.78 9.06 -12.16
N PRO A 178 -14.47 9.35 -13.28
CA PRO A 178 -14.48 8.46 -14.44
C PRO A 178 -13.11 8.35 -15.13
N VAL A 179 -12.23 9.34 -14.95
CA VAL A 179 -10.86 9.26 -15.47
C VAL A 179 -10.03 8.30 -14.63
N ALA A 180 -10.20 8.33 -13.30
CA ALA A 180 -9.55 7.40 -12.39
C ALA A 180 -10.00 5.95 -12.64
N ALA A 181 -11.31 5.75 -12.81
CA ALA A 181 -11.89 4.44 -13.10
C ALA A 181 -11.41 3.83 -14.43
N ALA A 182 -10.96 4.65 -15.38
CA ALA A 182 -10.45 4.22 -16.68
C ALA A 182 -8.92 3.96 -16.69
N LEU A 183 -8.21 4.17 -15.57
CA LEU A 183 -6.77 3.96 -15.52
C LEU A 183 -6.42 2.47 -15.67
N PRO A 184 -5.39 2.15 -16.48
CA PRO A 184 -4.79 0.82 -16.47
C PRO A 184 -4.42 0.40 -15.04
N THR A 185 -4.90 -0.76 -14.63
CA THR A 185 -4.78 -1.22 -13.25
C THR A 185 -4.34 -2.67 -13.20
N SER A 186 -3.38 -2.95 -12.32
CA SER A 186 -2.95 -4.32 -12.00
C SER A 186 -3.07 -4.58 -10.50
N TYR A 187 -3.38 -5.82 -10.15
CA TYR A 187 -3.36 -6.30 -8.78
C TYR A 187 -2.34 -7.42 -8.65
N ILE A 188 -1.41 -7.30 -7.71
CA ILE A 188 -0.45 -8.35 -7.37
C ILE A 188 -0.86 -8.93 -6.01
N LEU A 189 -1.47 -10.11 -6.01
CA LEU A 189 -2.01 -10.78 -4.83
C LEU A 189 -0.96 -11.73 -4.22
N CYS A 190 -0.74 -11.66 -2.91
CA CYS A 190 0.11 -12.61 -2.20
C CYS A 190 -0.76 -13.75 -1.65
N THR A 191 -0.58 -14.98 -2.15
CA THR A 191 -1.51 -16.09 -1.88
C THR A 191 -1.34 -16.71 -0.49
N GLN A 192 -0.29 -16.37 0.26
CA GLN A 192 -0.05 -16.83 1.63
C GLN A 192 -0.03 -15.64 2.61
N ASN A 193 -0.75 -14.55 2.30
CA ASN A 193 -0.79 -13.32 3.09
C ASN A 193 -1.48 -13.48 4.47
N GLY A 194 -2.14 -14.62 4.70
CA GLY A 194 -2.82 -14.94 5.95
C GLY A 194 -4.30 -14.57 5.98
N MET A 195 -4.85 -14.07 4.88
CA MET A 195 -6.29 -13.91 4.68
C MET A 195 -6.94 -15.26 4.34
N ASP A 196 -8.23 -15.38 4.62
CA ASP A 196 -9.02 -16.55 4.24
C ASP A 196 -9.13 -16.69 2.71
N ASP A 197 -9.20 -17.93 2.22
CA ASP A 197 -9.32 -18.23 0.79
C ASP A 197 -10.51 -17.51 0.12
N SER A 198 -11.61 -17.31 0.84
CA SER A 198 -12.77 -16.58 0.33
C SER A 198 -12.47 -15.11 0.06
N ILE A 199 -11.57 -14.49 0.81
CA ILE A 199 -11.14 -13.10 0.56
C ILE A 199 -10.25 -13.05 -0.67
N LEU A 200 -9.34 -14.02 -0.84
CA LEU A 200 -8.52 -14.14 -2.04
C LEU A 200 -9.41 -14.30 -3.28
N ASP A 201 -10.44 -15.14 -3.20
CA ASP A 201 -11.41 -15.32 -4.28
C ASP A 201 -12.22 -14.06 -4.59
N THR A 202 -12.59 -13.27 -3.58
CA THR A 202 -13.23 -11.96 -3.79
C THR A 202 -12.32 -11.01 -4.58
N ILE A 203 -11.02 -10.96 -4.27
CA ILE A 203 -10.07 -10.13 -5.02
C ILE A 203 -9.92 -10.62 -6.47
N ARG A 204 -9.89 -11.94 -6.70
CA ARG A 204 -9.86 -12.51 -8.06
C ARG A 204 -11.10 -12.11 -8.86
N GLN A 205 -12.28 -12.26 -8.27
CA GLN A 205 -13.54 -11.88 -8.89
C GLN A 205 -13.60 -10.38 -9.17
N LEU A 206 -13.11 -9.54 -8.26
CA LEU A 206 -13.02 -8.11 -8.46
C LEU A 206 -12.14 -7.76 -9.68
N CYS A 207 -10.97 -8.40 -9.79
CA CYS A 207 -10.08 -8.17 -10.93
C CYS A 207 -10.74 -8.59 -12.25
N ASP A 208 -11.42 -9.74 -12.28
CA ASP A 208 -12.17 -10.20 -13.46
C ASP A 208 -13.30 -9.21 -13.83
N GLN A 209 -14.05 -8.72 -12.85
CA GLN A 209 -15.16 -7.78 -13.06
C GLN A 209 -14.70 -6.42 -13.57
N ARG A 210 -13.55 -5.94 -13.09
CA ARG A 210 -12.99 -4.63 -13.45
C ARG A 210 -11.97 -4.70 -14.60
N GLU A 211 -11.79 -5.89 -15.18
CA GLU A 211 -10.80 -6.15 -16.23
C GLU A 211 -9.37 -5.73 -15.81
N TRP A 212 -9.05 -5.86 -14.52
CA TRP A 212 -7.73 -5.57 -13.99
C TRP A 212 -6.77 -6.73 -14.28
N GLU A 213 -5.50 -6.39 -14.52
CA GLU A 213 -4.48 -7.41 -14.69
C GLU A 213 -4.12 -8.02 -13.34
N LEU A 214 -4.64 -9.22 -13.06
CA LEU A 214 -4.29 -9.98 -11.87
C LEU A 214 -2.98 -10.76 -12.05
N ARG A 215 -2.10 -10.63 -11.06
CA ARG A 215 -0.87 -11.42 -10.90
C ARG A 215 -0.83 -11.98 -9.49
N GLU A 216 -0.27 -13.17 -9.33
CA GLU A 216 -0.16 -13.83 -8.03
C GLU A 216 1.30 -14.09 -7.65
N LEU A 217 1.60 -14.00 -6.35
CA LEU A 217 2.87 -14.35 -5.74
C LEU A 217 2.65 -15.32 -4.59
N ASP A 218 3.38 -16.43 -4.64
CA ASP A 218 3.36 -17.47 -3.61
C ASP A 218 4.20 -17.08 -2.38
N THR A 219 3.68 -16.14 -1.58
CA THR A 219 4.35 -15.52 -0.42
C THR A 219 3.35 -14.93 0.56
N GLY A 220 3.83 -14.64 1.77
CA GLY A 220 3.14 -13.76 2.72
C GLY A 220 3.19 -12.28 2.34
N HIS A 221 2.66 -11.45 3.22
CA HIS A 221 2.26 -10.05 2.99
C HIS A 221 3.41 -9.07 2.65
N TRP A 222 4.67 -9.50 2.70
CA TRP A 222 5.85 -8.62 2.56
C TRP A 222 6.73 -8.98 1.35
N PRO A 223 6.18 -9.08 0.11
CA PRO A 223 6.90 -9.56 -1.07
C PRO A 223 8.09 -8.68 -1.47
N MET A 224 8.07 -7.39 -1.12
CA MET A 224 9.19 -6.46 -1.33
C MET A 224 10.44 -6.79 -0.51
N VAL A 225 10.28 -7.63 0.52
CA VAL A 225 11.36 -8.11 1.39
C VAL A 225 11.61 -9.59 1.18
N SER A 226 10.56 -10.42 1.19
CA SER A 226 10.70 -11.89 1.08
C SER A 226 11.17 -12.34 -0.29
N MET A 227 10.71 -11.69 -1.38
CA MET A 227 11.03 -12.09 -2.75
C MET A 227 11.16 -10.91 -3.73
N PRO A 228 12.02 -9.92 -3.44
CA PRO A 228 12.15 -8.69 -4.22
C PRO A 228 12.47 -8.94 -5.70
N ARG A 229 13.20 -10.01 -6.03
CA ARG A 229 13.51 -10.37 -7.43
C ARG A 229 12.30 -10.85 -8.22
N LYS A 230 11.42 -11.66 -7.60
CA LYS A 230 10.19 -12.12 -8.24
C LYS A 230 9.20 -10.98 -8.39
N LEU A 231 9.05 -10.16 -7.35
CA LEU A 231 8.22 -8.95 -7.40
C LEU A 231 8.72 -7.98 -8.48
N ALA A 232 10.04 -7.71 -8.54
CA ALA A 232 10.61 -6.86 -9.59
C ALA A 232 10.29 -7.39 -10.99
N HIS A 233 10.38 -8.70 -11.21
CA HIS A 233 10.06 -9.29 -12.51
C HIS A 233 8.61 -9.04 -12.92
N GLN A 234 7.65 -9.24 -12.01
CA GLN A 234 6.24 -8.93 -12.27
C GLN A 234 6.01 -7.45 -12.52
N LEU A 235 6.65 -6.58 -11.74
CA LEU A 235 6.52 -5.13 -11.93
C LEU A 235 7.08 -4.68 -13.28
N LEU A 236 8.19 -5.24 -13.74
CA LEU A 236 8.78 -4.88 -15.04
C LEU A 236 7.91 -5.27 -16.26
N GLU A 237 6.91 -6.11 -16.08
CA GLU A 237 5.95 -6.45 -17.13
C GLU A 237 4.77 -5.47 -17.18
N VAL A 238 4.51 -4.74 -16.09
CA VAL A 238 3.48 -3.69 -16.00
C VAL A 238 4.08 -2.27 -16.08
N LEU A 239 5.38 -2.12 -15.80
CA LEU A 239 6.21 -0.91 -15.96
C LEU A 239 6.72 -0.71 -17.39
#